data_AF-A0A2N5WRU7-F1
#
_entry.id   AF-A0A2N5WRU7-F1
#
_cell.length_a   1.000
_cell.length_b   1.000
_cell.length_c   1.000
_cell.angle_alpha   90.00
_cell.angle_beta   90.00
_cell.angle_gamma   90.00
#
_symmetry.space_group_name_H-M   'P 1'
#
loop_
_entity.id
_entity.type
_entity.pdbx_description
1 polymer ?
#
loop_
_entity_poly.entity_id
_entity_poly.type
_entity_poly.pdbx_seq_one_letter_code
_entity_poly.pdbx_strand_id
1 'polypeptide(L)'
;MRYSKWSEVKQRLRESSPELSDAEWESRKQAARTATEAYVLGHHLRELRKEQGLTQAQAGASLGISQARVSQIENGEIHNLETMRTYAAALGARITVSIEYGDRIIGAA
;
A
#
# COMPACT_ATOMS: atom_id res chain seq x y z
N MET A 1 6.04 -4.19 -32.93
CA MET A 1 6.13 -4.49 -31.48
C MET A 1 5.24 -5.68 -31.18
N ARG A 2 5.77 -6.80 -30.65
CA ARG A 2 4.98 -8.01 -30.38
C ARG A 2 4.43 -7.91 -28.95
N TYR A 3 3.15 -7.62 -28.81
CA TYR A 3 2.47 -7.65 -27.53
C TYR A 3 2.22 -9.12 -27.16
N SER A 4 2.79 -9.58 -26.05
CA SER A 4 2.41 -10.88 -25.49
C SER A 4 1.10 -10.70 -24.73
N LYS A 5 0.15 -11.60 -24.95
CA LYS A 5 -1.09 -11.58 -24.18
C LYS A 5 -0.74 -11.90 -22.72
N TRP A 6 -1.27 -11.14 -21.76
CA TRP A 6 -0.95 -11.32 -20.34
C TRP A 6 -1.19 -12.76 -19.86
N SER A 7 -2.17 -13.46 -20.45
CA SER A 7 -2.42 -14.89 -20.23
C SER A 7 -1.25 -15.79 -20.64
N GLU A 8 -0.57 -15.50 -21.75
CA GLU A 8 0.58 -16.27 -22.24
C GLU A 8 1.82 -16.04 -21.37
N VAL A 9 2.02 -14.81 -20.88
CA VAL A 9 3.09 -14.49 -19.93
C VAL A 9 2.88 -15.26 -18.62
N LYS A 10 1.65 -15.28 -18.12
CA LYS A 10 1.28 -15.99 -16.89
C LYS A 10 1.43 -17.51 -17.02
N GLN A 11 1.04 -18.06 -18.17
CA GLN A 11 1.22 -19.49 -18.47
C GLN A 11 2.70 -19.87 -18.50
N ARG A 12 3.52 -19.08 -19.22
CA ARG A 12 4.97 -19.32 -19.34
C ARG A 12 5.69 -19.23 -17.98
N LEU A 13 5.26 -18.30 -17.13
CA LEU A 13 5.77 -18.17 -15.76
C LEU A 13 5.44 -19.42 -14.92
N ARG A 14 4.21 -19.94 -15.00
CA ARG A 14 3.80 -21.18 -14.30
C ARG A 14 4.61 -22.39 -14.78
N GLU A 15 4.80 -22.52 -16.09
CA GLU A 15 5.58 -23.60 -16.71
C GLU A 15 7.07 -23.51 -16.37
N SER A 16 7.62 -22.29 -16.25
CA SER A 16 9.03 -22.05 -15.90
C SER A 16 9.36 -22.17 -14.41
N SER A 17 8.35 -22.37 -13.56
CA SER A 17 8.54 -22.50 -12.11
C SER A 17 7.68 -23.64 -11.54
N PRO A 18 7.96 -24.90 -11.93
CA PRO A 18 7.18 -26.07 -11.53
C PRO A 18 7.28 -26.39 -10.03
N GLU A 19 8.30 -25.86 -9.35
CA GLU A 19 8.55 -26.07 -7.92
C GLU A 19 7.62 -25.25 -7.00
N LEU A 20 6.92 -24.24 -7.53
CA LEU A 20 6.03 -23.39 -6.75
C LEU A 20 4.64 -24.02 -6.68
N SER A 21 4.21 -24.36 -5.47
CA SER A 21 2.85 -24.82 -5.20
C SER A 21 1.80 -23.73 -5.50
N ASP A 22 0.55 -24.14 -5.75
CA ASP A 22 -0.56 -23.20 -5.94
C ASP A 22 -0.74 -22.28 -4.70
N ALA A 23 -0.44 -22.78 -3.49
CA ALA A 23 -0.48 -22.01 -2.25
C ALA A 23 0.59 -20.90 -2.21
N GLU A 24 1.81 -21.19 -2.64
CA GLU A 24 2.89 -20.19 -2.73
C GLU A 24 2.59 -19.13 -3.79
N TRP A 25 1.96 -19.53 -4.90
CA TRP A 25 1.49 -18.61 -5.93
C TRP A 25 0.43 -17.63 -5.40
N GLU A 26 -0.59 -18.13 -4.70
CA GLU A 26 -1.61 -17.27 -4.12
C GLU A 26 -1.02 -16.38 -3.01
N SER A 27 -0.11 -16.90 -2.19
CA SER A 27 0.63 -16.09 -1.20
C SER A 27 1.41 -14.94 -1.86
N ARG A 28 2.16 -15.22 -2.92
CA ARG A 28 2.91 -14.20 -3.68
C ARG A 28 1.99 -13.16 -4.31
N LYS A 29 0.88 -13.59 -4.89
CA LYS A 29 -0.13 -12.70 -5.47
C LYS A 29 -0.76 -11.82 -4.41
N GLN A 30 -1.08 -12.37 -3.25
CA GLN A 30 -1.63 -11.62 -2.12
C GLN A 30 -0.61 -10.62 -1.56
N ALA A 31 0.66 -11.00 -1.43
CA ALA A 31 1.73 -10.11 -1.01
C ALA A 31 1.93 -8.95 -2.01
N ALA A 32 1.93 -9.24 -3.32
CA ALA A 32 2.04 -8.22 -4.37
C ALA A 32 0.84 -7.26 -4.38
N ARG A 33 -0.38 -7.78 -4.18
CA ARG A 33 -1.59 -6.97 -4.03
C ARG A 33 -1.46 -6.04 -2.82
N THR A 34 -1.12 -6.58 -1.66
CA THR A 34 -0.96 -5.82 -0.42
C THR A 34 0.10 -4.71 -0.56
N ALA A 35 1.23 -5.02 -1.19
CA ALA A 35 2.30 -4.05 -1.45
C ALA A 35 1.83 -2.93 -2.42
N THR A 36 1.04 -3.28 -3.44
CA THR A 36 0.46 -2.31 -4.37
C THR A 36 -0.52 -1.37 -3.67
N GLU A 37 -1.42 -1.91 -2.84
CA GLU A 37 -2.37 -1.13 -2.05
C GLU A 37 -1.65 -0.16 -1.09
N ALA A 38 -0.62 -0.65 -0.39
CA ALA A 38 0.20 0.16 0.50
C ALA A 38 0.93 1.29 -0.22
N TYR A 39 1.51 1.01 -1.40
CA TYR A 39 2.16 2.02 -2.23
C TYR A 39 1.20 3.10 -2.70
N VAL A 40 0.00 2.73 -3.15
CA VAL A 40 -1.03 3.69 -3.59
C VAL A 40 -1.47 4.60 -2.44
N LEU A 41 -1.71 4.06 -1.25
CA LEU A 41 -2.05 4.86 -0.07
C LEU A 41 -0.93 5.82 0.32
N GLY A 42 0.31 5.35 0.36
CA GLY A 42 1.49 6.17 0.63
C GLY A 42 1.67 7.29 -0.38
N HIS A 43 1.44 6.99 -1.67
CA HIS A 43 1.47 7.98 -2.74
C HIS A 43 0.41 9.08 -2.53
N HIS A 44 -0.82 8.74 -2.17
CA HIS A 44 -1.85 9.75 -1.91
C HIS A 44 -1.51 10.65 -0.71
N LEU A 45 -0.94 10.10 0.37
CA LEU A 45 -0.46 10.90 1.50
C LEU A 45 0.66 11.85 1.10
N ARG A 46 1.58 11.39 0.23
CA ARG A 46 2.64 12.23 -0.34
C ARG A 46 2.08 13.40 -1.12
N GLU A 47 1.09 13.16 -1.98
CA GLU A 47 0.48 14.22 -2.79
C GLU A 47 -0.23 15.25 -1.91
N LEU A 48 -1.05 14.80 -0.95
CA LEU A 48 -1.70 15.69 0.03
C LEU A 48 -0.69 16.54 0.81
N ARG A 49 0.44 15.97 1.25
CA ARG A 49 1.50 16.73 1.91
C ARG A 49 2.09 17.79 0.98
N LYS A 50 2.35 17.45 -0.29
CA LYS A 50 2.91 18.39 -1.27
C LYS A 50 1.93 19.50 -1.61
N GLU A 51 0.64 19.20 -1.73
CA GLU A 51 -0.43 20.20 -1.94
C GLU A 51 -0.45 21.25 -0.82
N GLN A 52 -0.07 20.87 0.40
CA GLN A 52 0.06 21.77 1.55
C GLN A 52 1.43 22.46 1.65
N GLY A 53 2.33 22.24 0.69
CA GLY A 53 3.66 22.86 0.66
C GLY A 53 4.63 22.35 1.75
N LEU A 54 4.33 21.22 2.40
CA LEU A 54 5.12 20.70 3.50
C LEU A 54 6.25 19.78 3.01
N THR A 55 7.43 19.89 3.60
CA THR A 55 8.49 18.87 3.49
C THR A 55 8.16 17.65 4.34
N GLN A 56 8.78 16.50 4.05
CA GLN A 56 8.63 15.30 4.89
C GLN A 56 9.12 15.53 6.33
N ALA A 57 10.14 16.39 6.54
CA ALA A 57 10.62 16.72 7.87
C ALA A 57 9.62 17.57 8.66
N GLN A 58 8.98 18.55 8.02
CA GLN A 58 7.93 19.36 8.65
C GLN A 58 6.71 18.51 9.01
N ALA A 59 6.29 17.62 8.11
CA ALA A 59 5.21 16.66 8.40
C ALA A 59 5.60 15.69 9.53
N GLY A 60 6.83 15.18 9.54
CA GLY A 60 7.32 14.32 10.62
C GLY A 60 7.30 15.04 11.98
N ALA A 61 7.77 16.29 12.02
CA ALA A 61 7.80 17.10 13.22
C ALA A 61 6.40 17.36 13.81
N SER A 62 5.40 17.67 12.97
CA SER A 62 4.02 17.86 13.45
C SER A 62 3.36 16.59 13.98
N LEU A 63 3.86 15.42 13.54
CA LEU A 63 3.37 14.09 13.90
C LEU A 63 4.16 13.42 15.03
N GLY A 64 5.28 14.01 15.46
CA GLY A 64 6.19 13.37 16.40
C GLY A 64 6.92 12.13 15.85
N ILE A 65 7.07 12.02 14.53
CA ILE A 65 7.79 10.92 13.87
C ILE A 65 8.97 11.44 13.04
N SER A 66 9.95 10.58 12.77
CA SER A 66 11.11 10.98 11.97
C SER A 66 10.74 11.23 10.50
N GLN A 67 11.50 12.09 9.82
CA GLN A 67 11.38 12.27 8.37
C GLN A 67 11.57 10.95 7.61
N ALA A 68 12.50 10.11 8.06
CA ALA A 68 12.71 8.77 7.51
C ALA A 68 11.43 7.93 7.60
N ARG A 69 10.71 8.00 8.73
CA ARG A 69 9.44 7.29 8.91
C ARG A 69 8.35 7.80 7.96
N VAL A 70 8.27 9.11 7.73
CA VAL A 70 7.37 9.70 6.73
C VAL A 70 7.70 9.16 5.33
N SER A 71 8.98 9.13 4.95
CA SER A 71 9.43 8.61 3.66
C SER A 71 9.04 7.15 3.45
N GLN A 72 9.24 6.30 4.46
CA GLN A 72 8.82 4.89 4.43
C GLN A 72 7.32 4.76 4.18
N ILE A 73 6.50 5.47 4.95
CA ILE A 73 5.04 5.42 4.80
C ILE A 73 4.62 5.85 3.40
N GLU A 74 5.18 6.94 2.88
CA GLU A 74 4.88 7.43 1.53
C GLU A 74 5.34 6.49 0.40
N ASN A 75 6.27 5.58 0.69
CA ASN A 75 6.74 4.55 -0.24
C ASN A 75 6.02 3.20 -0.05
N GLY A 76 5.02 3.13 0.84
CA GLY A 76 4.24 1.92 1.10
C GLY A 76 4.84 0.99 2.16
N GLU A 77 5.89 1.40 2.88
CA GLU A 77 6.42 0.68 4.04
C GLU A 77 5.57 0.98 5.30
N ILE A 78 4.36 0.46 5.27
CA ILE A 78 3.35 0.64 6.30
C ILE A 78 3.42 -0.55 7.27
N HIS A 79 3.62 -0.24 8.55
CA HIS A 79 3.74 -1.26 9.61
C HIS A 79 2.78 -1.03 10.79
N ASN A 80 2.13 0.14 10.85
CA ASN A 80 1.21 0.49 11.92
C ASN A 80 0.06 1.36 11.36
N LEU A 81 -1.17 0.87 11.52
CA LEU A 81 -2.39 1.57 11.12
C LEU A 81 -2.61 2.87 11.89
N GLU A 82 -2.24 2.91 13.18
CA GLU A 82 -2.36 4.12 14.01
C GLU A 82 -1.48 5.24 13.45
N THR A 83 -0.22 4.95 13.13
CA THR A 83 0.69 5.94 12.52
C THR A 83 0.13 6.48 11.21
N MET A 84 -0.49 5.63 10.38
CA MET A 84 -1.13 6.09 9.14
C MET A 84 -2.33 7.01 9.42
N ARG A 85 -3.19 6.65 10.39
CA ARG A 85 -4.33 7.48 10.77
C ARG A 85 -3.89 8.83 11.30
N THR A 86 -2.87 8.87 12.16
CA THR A 86 -2.29 10.11 12.67
C THR A 86 -1.69 10.95 11.55
N TYR A 87 -1.00 10.32 10.59
CA TYR A 87 -0.48 11.03 9.42
C TYR A 87 -1.60 11.62 8.55
N ALA A 88 -2.59 10.81 8.19
CA ALA A 88 -3.75 11.28 7.43
C ALA A 88 -4.45 12.44 8.16
N ALA A 89 -4.69 12.31 9.46
CA ALA A 89 -5.35 13.34 10.27
C ALA A 89 -4.58 14.66 10.28
N ALA A 90 -3.25 14.64 10.37
CA ALA A 90 -2.44 15.87 10.30
C ALA A 90 -2.48 16.54 8.92
N LEU A 91 -2.79 15.77 7.87
CA LEU A 91 -3.03 16.29 6.53
C LEU A 91 -4.52 16.65 6.29
N GLY A 92 -5.37 16.57 7.32
CA GLY A 92 -6.82 16.82 7.18
C GLY A 92 -7.57 15.70 6.44
N ALA A 93 -6.95 14.54 6.27
CA ALA A 93 -7.54 13.35 5.66
C ALA A 93 -7.98 12.31 6.71
N ARG A 94 -8.77 11.33 6.28
CA ARG A 94 -9.21 10.21 7.13
C ARG A 94 -8.93 8.89 6.43
N ILE A 95 -8.41 7.91 7.18
CA ILE A 95 -8.29 6.52 6.75
C ILE A 95 -9.33 5.69 7.48
N THR A 96 -10.26 5.11 6.73
CA THR A 96 -11.24 4.11 7.19
C THR A 96 -10.77 2.72 6.82
N VAL A 97 -10.95 1.76 7.73
CA VAL A 97 -10.65 0.34 7.50
C VAL A 97 -11.95 -0.44 7.56
N SER A 98 -12.16 -1.33 6.60
CA SER A 98 -13.28 -2.26 6.58
C SER A 98 -12.81 -3.71 6.60
N ILE A 99 -13.63 -4.56 7.22
CA ILE A 99 -13.52 -6.01 7.19
C ILE A 99 -14.63 -6.53 6.28
N GLU A 100 -14.25 -7.28 5.25
CA GLU A 100 -15.18 -7.97 4.36
C GLU A 100 -15.34 -9.42 4.81
N TYR A 101 -16.58 -9.84 5.04
CA TYR A 101 -16.93 -11.22 5.39
C TYR A 101 -18.17 -11.67 4.61
N GLY A 102 -17.95 -12.44 3.54
CA GLY A 102 -19.01 -12.81 2.61
C GLY A 102 -19.57 -11.57 1.90
N ASP A 103 -20.85 -11.30 2.09
CA ASP A 103 -21.57 -10.12 1.59
C ASP A 103 -21.60 -8.95 2.58
N ARG A 104 -20.96 -9.10 3.75
CA ARG A 104 -20.97 -8.09 4.82
C ARG A 104 -19.70 -7.25 4.79
N ILE A 105 -19.88 -5.94 4.94
CA ILE A 105 -18.79 -4.98 5.15
C ILE A 105 -18.94 -4.40 6.55
N ILE A 106 -17.93 -4.57 7.39
CA ILE A 106 -17.88 -4.02 8.75
C ILE A 106 -16.78 -2.94 8.77
N GLY A 107 -17.16 -1.68 8.89
CA GLY A 107 -16.21 -0.57 9.01
C GLY A 107 -15.80 -0.32 10.47
N ALA A 108 -14.52 -0.04 10.68
CA ALA A 108 -14.03 0.63 11.88
C ALA A 108 -13.85 2.12 11.55
N ALA A 109 -14.68 2.98 12.15
CA ALA A 109 -14.55 4.43 12.07
C ALA A 109 -13.27 4.93 12.74
#